data_AF-A0A8C5SEP0-F1
#
_entry.id   AF-A0A8C5SEP0-F1
#
_cell.length_a   1.000
_cell.length_b   1.000
_cell.length_c   1.000
_cell.angle_alpha   90.00
_cell.angle_beta   90.00
_cell.angle_gamma   90.00
#
_symmetry.space_group_name_H-M   'P 1'
#
loop_
_entity.id
_entity.type
_entity.pdbx_description
1 polymer ?
#
loop_
_entity_poly.entity_id
_entity_poly.type
_entity_poly.pdbx_seq_one_letter_code
_entity_poly.pdbx_strand_id
1 'polypeptide(L)'
;PNLQGLFMTMDNELEDTKKKVLVRLLIWKRQQQLAGNGNPFDEDLSPLQKRLESLVDILFQFRHQLITSGIELQSHIREHLDDAFNSLIQNSFLVEKQPPQVLKTQTKFQASVRFLLGPQLLKHPATSFLVTADIVTEKQARELTANHSASAFSESTGEIVNNTASLDINVSSNSCTAQFKNLLLKKIKRCDRKSTESVTEEKCAVLFSTTICLGPNQTNFHLKALSLPVVVIVHGNQDNNAKATILWDNAFATPDRIPFVVAERVSWKAMYDTLNQKFLAEVQTTKGLLKDHYFFLAQKIFGDNITTLEELQRCHMSWSQFNKEMLPGRGFTFWQWFEGILDLTKKYLKNYWSDRLIMGFVSKQYVFNYLSNAPAGTFLLRFSDSEIGGISIAYVKYFQDGMPLRRTASYSQRLKQSRSWIIPRSGWSKHSQAPGLGRIELETFPPHPNPASLQALGQNFDHFTWPAWTQKGYHHHTDVTKPQIGSSPSGFMQLLKRRRENRTLWKSTSERPKGRSLSINQHQMEPALRKRRVP
;
A
#
# COMPACT_ATOMS: atom_id res chain seq x y z
N PRO A 1 56.77 13.36 4.10
CA PRO A 1 55.81 12.75 5.05
C PRO A 1 56.46 11.58 5.79
N ASN A 2 56.39 11.53 7.12
CA ASN A 2 56.77 10.34 7.88
C ASN A 2 55.84 9.18 7.47
N LEU A 3 56.38 7.98 7.27
CA LEU A 3 55.64 6.77 6.89
C LEU A 3 54.45 6.54 7.82
N GLN A 4 54.64 6.74 9.12
CA GLN A 4 53.57 6.63 10.12
C GLN A 4 52.42 7.61 9.87
N GLY A 5 52.72 8.84 9.45
CA GLY A 5 51.70 9.84 9.10
C GLY A 5 50.86 9.41 7.89
N LEU A 6 51.47 8.76 6.91
CA LEU A 6 50.77 8.25 5.73
C LEU A 6 49.77 7.15 6.09
N PHE A 7 50.18 6.20 6.94
CA PHE A 7 49.29 5.13 7.45
C PHE A 7 48.10 5.70 8.22
N MET A 8 48.31 6.75 9.03
CA MET A 8 47.21 7.43 9.73
C MET A 8 46.26 8.16 8.78
N THR A 9 46.78 8.78 7.72
CA THR A 9 45.91 9.38 6.69
C THR A 9 45.06 8.32 6.00
N MET A 10 45.66 7.19 5.62
CA MET A 10 44.94 6.07 5.00
C MET A 10 43.86 5.48 5.91
N ASP A 11 44.13 5.31 7.20
CA ASP A 11 43.15 4.83 8.19
C ASP A 11 41.93 5.77 8.28
N ASN A 12 42.19 7.09 8.38
CA ASN A 12 41.12 8.08 8.42
C ASN A 12 40.27 8.12 7.13
N GLU A 13 40.90 8.03 5.96
CA GLU A 13 40.20 7.98 4.67
C GLU A 13 39.36 6.71 4.50
N LEU A 14 39.87 5.58 4.98
CA LEU A 14 39.14 4.32 5.01
C LEU A 14 37.89 4.43 5.89
N GLU A 15 38.03 4.99 7.09
CA GLU A 15 36.92 5.20 8.02
C GLU A 15 35.84 6.13 7.46
N ASP A 16 36.24 7.23 6.81
CA ASP A 16 35.30 8.13 6.14
C ASP A 16 34.58 7.44 4.97
N THR A 17 35.32 6.63 4.19
CA THR A 17 34.74 5.85 3.08
C THR A 17 33.75 4.80 3.60
N LYS A 18 34.10 4.08 4.67
CA LYS A 18 33.21 3.14 5.36
C LYS A 18 31.91 3.83 5.78
N LYS A 19 32.01 4.97 6.46
CA LYS A 19 30.83 5.77 6.89
C LYS A 19 29.94 6.11 5.71
N LYS A 20 30.49 6.60 4.60
CA LYS A 20 29.72 6.95 3.38
C LYS A 20 29.00 5.74 2.78
N VAL A 21 29.65 4.58 2.72
CA VAL A 21 29.04 3.35 2.20
C VAL A 21 27.91 2.86 3.10
N LEU A 22 28.10 2.89 4.43
CA LEU A 22 27.07 2.52 5.40
C LEU A 22 25.88 3.49 5.37
N VAL A 23 26.10 4.79 5.22
CA VAL A 23 25.02 5.78 5.00
C VAL A 23 24.24 5.47 3.72
N ARG A 24 24.93 5.10 2.62
CA ARG A 24 24.23 4.72 1.38
C ARG A 24 23.36 3.47 1.57
N LEU A 25 23.83 2.51 2.36
CA LEU A 25 23.04 1.32 2.73
C LEU A 25 21.80 1.70 3.56
N LEU A 26 21.92 2.63 4.51
CA LEU A 26 20.77 3.14 5.27
C LEU A 26 19.75 3.83 4.37
N ILE A 27 20.21 4.62 3.38
CA ILE A 27 19.32 5.23 2.38
C ILE A 27 18.57 4.15 1.60
N TRP A 28 19.25 3.09 1.15
CA TRP A 28 18.60 1.99 0.44
C TRP A 28 17.54 1.30 1.31
N LYS A 29 17.85 0.99 2.58
CA LYS A 29 16.88 0.42 3.54
C LYS A 29 15.66 1.33 3.73
N ARG A 30 15.88 2.65 3.81
CA ARG A 30 14.79 3.64 3.91
C ARG A 30 13.94 3.68 2.64
N GLN A 31 14.56 3.59 1.46
CA GLN A 31 13.83 3.53 0.19
C GLN A 31 12.97 2.25 0.11
N GLN A 32 13.51 1.09 0.51
CA GLN A 32 12.76 -0.18 0.61
C GLN A 32 11.56 -0.05 1.57
N GLN A 33 11.73 0.61 2.71
CA GLN A 33 10.65 0.85 3.67
C GLN A 33 9.54 1.72 3.07
N LEU A 34 9.91 2.82 2.42
CA LEU A 34 8.96 3.71 1.75
C LEU A 34 8.25 3.03 0.56
N ALA A 35 8.92 2.08 -0.09
CA ALA A 35 8.34 1.23 -1.14
C ALA A 35 7.16 0.40 -0.62
N GLY A 36 7.20 -0.02 0.66
CA GLY A 36 6.06 -0.67 1.33
C GLY A 36 4.78 0.18 1.33
N ASN A 37 4.92 1.52 1.21
CA ASN A 37 3.82 2.46 1.07
C ASN A 37 3.53 2.86 -0.39
N GLY A 38 4.23 2.27 -1.36
CA GLY A 38 4.04 2.52 -2.78
C GLY A 38 4.97 3.56 -3.39
N ASN A 39 6.01 4.00 -2.68
CA ASN A 39 7.02 4.87 -3.28
C ASN A 39 7.83 4.11 -4.35
N PRO A 40 8.32 4.79 -5.40
CA PRO A 40 9.27 4.20 -6.33
C PRO A 40 10.52 3.71 -5.60
N PHE A 41 11.03 2.55 -6.01
CA PHE A 41 12.18 1.92 -5.39
C PHE A 41 13.03 1.19 -6.43
N ASP A 42 14.34 1.39 -6.31
CA ASP A 42 15.34 0.64 -7.07
C ASP A 42 15.84 -0.52 -6.20
N GLU A 43 15.45 -1.73 -6.60
CA GLU A 43 15.79 -2.96 -5.89
C GLU A 43 17.24 -3.40 -6.12
N ASP A 44 17.96 -2.81 -7.10
CA ASP A 44 19.30 -3.26 -7.47
C ASP A 44 20.35 -2.94 -6.39
N LEU A 45 20.81 -4.00 -5.73
CA LEU A 45 21.88 -3.96 -4.73
C LEU A 45 23.28 -4.08 -5.34
N SER A 46 23.41 -4.39 -6.62
CA SER A 46 24.71 -4.63 -7.27
C SER A 46 25.69 -3.45 -7.15
N PRO A 47 25.28 -2.18 -7.26
CA PRO A 47 26.19 -1.05 -7.05
C PRO A 47 26.69 -0.94 -5.61
N LEU A 48 25.84 -1.25 -4.62
CA LEU A 48 26.21 -1.27 -3.21
C LEU A 48 27.14 -2.43 -2.89
N GLN A 49 26.86 -3.60 -3.47
CA GLN A 49 27.71 -4.77 -3.35
C GLN A 49 29.14 -4.47 -3.82
N LYS A 50 29.31 -3.94 -5.03
CA LYS A 50 30.63 -3.60 -5.59
C LYS A 50 31.41 -2.63 -4.69
N ARG A 51 30.74 -1.64 -4.10
CA ARG A 51 31.37 -0.68 -3.18
C ARG A 51 31.87 -1.35 -1.90
N LEU A 52 31.08 -2.25 -1.32
CA LEU A 52 31.48 -3.02 -0.14
C LEU A 52 32.63 -3.96 -0.48
N GLU A 53 32.55 -4.67 -1.60
CA GLU A 53 33.60 -5.60 -2.04
C GLU A 53 34.94 -4.87 -2.25
N SER A 54 34.90 -3.73 -2.95
CA SER A 54 36.09 -2.88 -3.19
C SER A 54 36.68 -2.35 -1.89
N LEU A 55 35.83 -1.98 -0.93
CA LEU A 55 36.29 -1.48 0.37
C LEU A 55 36.97 -2.60 1.19
N VAL A 56 36.46 -3.82 1.12
CA VAL A 56 37.09 -5.01 1.74
C VAL A 56 38.42 -5.34 1.08
N ASP A 57 38.53 -5.24 -0.26
CA ASP A 57 39.80 -5.43 -0.97
C ASP A 57 40.86 -4.42 -0.50
N ILE A 58 40.50 -3.14 -0.39
CA ILE A 58 41.37 -2.07 0.13
C ILE A 58 41.79 -2.38 1.58
N LEU A 59 40.84 -2.81 2.42
CA LEU A 59 41.09 -3.23 3.81
C LEU A 59 42.13 -4.34 3.90
N PHE A 60 42.02 -5.38 3.06
CA PHE A 60 42.97 -6.48 3.05
C PHE A 60 44.35 -6.07 2.54
N GLN A 61 44.41 -5.25 1.49
CA GLN A 61 45.68 -4.69 1.00
C GLN A 61 46.35 -3.83 2.08
N PHE A 62 45.58 -3.00 2.77
CA PHE A 62 46.08 -2.13 3.82
C PHE A 62 46.60 -2.93 5.02
N ARG A 63 45.88 -3.97 5.44
CA ARG A 63 46.34 -4.90 6.49
C ARG A 63 47.65 -5.58 6.10
N HIS A 64 47.78 -6.03 4.86
CA HIS A 64 49.00 -6.66 4.37
C HIS A 64 50.20 -5.69 4.41
N GLN A 65 50.02 -4.47 3.88
CA GLN A 65 51.07 -3.45 3.91
C GLN A 65 51.49 -3.09 5.34
N LEU A 66 50.53 -2.96 6.25
CA LEU A 66 50.78 -2.69 7.67
C LEU A 66 51.65 -3.80 8.29
N ILE A 67 51.35 -5.08 7.99
CA ILE A 67 52.16 -6.23 8.45
C ILE A 67 53.59 -6.16 7.92
N THR A 68 53.76 -5.86 6.62
CA THR A 68 55.10 -5.82 6.01
C THR A 68 55.94 -4.62 6.42
N SER A 69 55.32 -3.54 6.89
CA SER A 69 56.00 -2.28 7.19
C SER A 69 56.69 -2.21 8.57
N GLY A 70 56.29 -3.06 9.53
CA GLY A 70 56.93 -3.14 10.85
C GLY A 70 56.87 -1.88 11.73
N ILE A 71 55.88 -1.00 11.52
CA ILE A 71 55.77 0.30 12.20
C ILE A 71 55.22 0.12 13.63
N GLU A 72 55.69 0.91 14.61
CA GLU A 72 55.27 0.84 16.03
C GLU A 72 53.76 0.98 16.26
N LEU A 73 53.06 1.73 15.40
CA LEU A 73 51.61 1.97 15.51
C LEU A 73 50.74 0.84 14.93
N GLN A 74 51.35 -0.28 14.58
CA GLN A 74 50.70 -1.42 13.93
C GLN A 74 49.56 -2.02 14.75
N SER A 75 49.62 -2.00 16.09
CA SER A 75 48.55 -2.55 16.93
C SER A 75 47.27 -1.73 16.85
N HIS A 76 47.37 -0.40 17.04
CA HIS A 76 46.21 0.50 17.02
C HIS A 76 45.48 0.50 15.68
N ILE A 77 46.22 0.65 14.57
CA ILE A 77 45.63 0.63 13.22
C ILE A 77 45.02 -0.75 12.95
N ARG A 78 45.68 -1.85 13.37
CA ARG A 78 45.13 -3.19 13.18
C ARG A 78 43.77 -3.36 13.86
N GLU A 79 43.60 -2.88 15.09
CA GLU A 79 42.32 -2.93 15.82
C GLU A 79 41.23 -2.18 15.06
N HIS A 80 41.52 -0.96 14.56
CA HIS A 80 40.59 -0.21 13.72
C HIS A 80 40.19 -0.95 12.44
N LEU A 81 41.15 -1.62 11.77
CA LEU A 81 40.86 -2.42 10.57
C LEU A 81 39.99 -3.64 10.88
N ASP A 82 40.23 -4.31 12.01
CA ASP A 82 39.41 -5.43 12.48
C ASP A 82 37.98 -4.96 12.79
N ASP A 83 37.82 -3.83 13.47
CA ASP A 83 36.52 -3.22 13.76
C ASP A 83 35.80 -2.76 12.48
N ALA A 84 36.52 -2.16 11.53
CA ALA A 84 35.99 -1.78 10.23
C ALA A 84 35.49 -2.99 9.45
N PHE A 85 36.27 -4.07 9.41
CA PHE A 85 35.89 -5.32 8.75
C PHE A 85 34.68 -5.98 9.42
N ASN A 86 34.67 -6.06 10.76
CA ASN A 86 33.54 -6.57 11.55
C ASN A 86 32.27 -5.77 11.26
N SER A 87 32.37 -4.43 11.24
CA SER A 87 31.27 -3.53 10.93
C SER A 87 30.72 -3.74 9.52
N LEU A 88 31.59 -3.88 8.52
CA LEU A 88 31.20 -4.13 7.12
C LEU A 88 30.51 -5.49 6.96
N ILE A 89 31.05 -6.55 7.57
CA ILE A 89 30.43 -7.88 7.56
C ILE A 89 29.02 -7.81 8.15
N GLN A 90 28.87 -7.27 9.35
CA GLN A 90 27.58 -7.22 10.05
C GLN A 90 26.53 -6.42 9.28
N ASN A 91 26.92 -5.32 8.65
CA ASN A 91 26.00 -4.49 7.88
C ASN A 91 25.67 -5.03 6.48
N SER A 92 26.50 -5.93 5.94
CA SER A 92 26.31 -6.47 4.59
C SER A 92 25.29 -7.61 4.49
N PHE A 93 24.75 -8.09 5.63
CA PHE A 93 23.67 -9.07 5.68
C PHE A 93 22.32 -8.36 5.84
N LEU A 94 21.45 -8.45 4.83
CA LEU A 94 20.22 -7.66 4.77
C LEU A 94 19.03 -8.46 4.23
N VAL A 95 17.82 -7.97 4.50
CA VAL A 95 16.58 -8.50 3.91
C VAL A 95 16.37 -7.84 2.54
N GLU A 96 16.57 -8.62 1.49
CA GLU A 96 16.44 -8.15 0.10
C GLU A 96 14.97 -8.12 -0.33
N LYS A 97 14.23 -9.21 -0.10
CA LYS A 97 12.78 -9.27 -0.27
C LYS A 97 12.11 -9.36 1.10
N GLN A 98 11.45 -8.27 1.50
CA GLN A 98 10.73 -8.19 2.77
C GLN A 98 9.53 -9.17 2.80
N PRO A 99 9.20 -9.74 3.98
CA PRO A 99 7.94 -10.44 4.16
C PRO A 99 6.74 -9.47 4.02
N PRO A 100 5.53 -9.96 3.74
CA PRO A 100 4.32 -9.14 3.81
C PRO A 100 4.16 -8.50 5.19
N GLN A 101 4.05 -7.17 5.25
CA GLN A 101 3.97 -6.44 6.51
C GLN A 101 2.63 -6.58 7.24
N VAL A 102 1.58 -7.01 6.54
CA VAL A 102 0.36 -7.52 7.20
C VAL A 102 0.31 -9.01 6.94
N LEU A 103 0.61 -9.79 7.97
CA LEU A 103 0.79 -11.23 7.86
C LEU A 103 -0.38 -11.96 8.49
N LYS A 104 -1.09 -12.76 7.69
CA LYS A 104 -2.16 -13.61 8.22
C LYS A 104 -1.60 -14.96 8.68
N THR A 105 -2.00 -15.42 9.86
CA THR A 105 -1.67 -16.78 10.32
C THR A 105 -2.18 -17.83 9.34
N GLN A 106 -1.53 -19.00 9.32
CA GLN A 106 -1.87 -20.12 8.42
C GLN A 106 -1.80 -19.78 6.93
N THR A 107 -1.12 -18.69 6.57
CA THR A 107 -0.91 -18.26 5.18
C THR A 107 0.58 -18.33 4.85
N LYS A 108 0.91 -18.94 3.72
CA LYS A 108 2.30 -19.01 3.24
C LYS A 108 2.76 -17.63 2.78
N PHE A 109 4.02 -17.32 3.04
CA PHE A 109 4.67 -16.10 2.58
C PHE A 109 6.10 -16.36 2.15
N GLN A 110 6.70 -15.34 1.54
CA GLN A 110 8.06 -15.38 1.00
C GLN A 110 8.89 -14.25 1.56
N ALA A 111 10.19 -14.50 1.68
CA ALA A 111 11.20 -13.49 1.97
C ALA A 111 12.55 -13.96 1.41
N SER A 112 13.50 -13.05 1.25
CA SER A 112 14.89 -13.40 0.95
C SER A 112 15.84 -12.49 1.71
N VAL A 113 16.97 -13.06 2.09
CA VAL A 113 18.11 -12.31 2.60
C VAL A 113 19.28 -12.42 1.64
N ARG A 114 20.12 -11.40 1.64
CA ARG A 114 21.32 -11.30 0.82
C ARG A 114 22.51 -10.95 1.70
N PHE A 115 23.63 -11.63 1.47
CA PHE A 115 24.92 -11.30 2.04
C PHE A 115 25.78 -10.66 0.95
N LEU A 116 25.94 -9.33 0.98
CA LEU A 116 26.60 -8.59 -0.10
C LEU A 116 28.08 -8.98 -0.24
N LEU A 117 28.78 -9.27 0.85
CA LEU A 117 30.16 -9.72 0.81
C LEU A 117 30.32 -11.23 0.57
N GLY A 118 29.21 -11.97 0.51
CA GLY A 118 29.21 -13.42 0.33
C GLY A 118 29.96 -13.91 -0.90
N PRO A 119 29.73 -13.33 -2.10
CA PRO A 119 30.44 -13.75 -3.30
C PRO A 119 31.96 -13.56 -3.24
N GLN A 120 32.46 -12.60 -2.46
CA GLN A 120 33.89 -12.36 -2.25
C GLN A 120 34.47 -13.28 -1.17
N LEU A 121 33.77 -13.43 -0.04
CA LEU A 121 34.26 -14.07 1.18
C LEU A 121 33.99 -15.58 1.25
N LEU A 122 32.96 -16.09 0.56
CA LEU A 122 32.51 -17.49 0.64
C LEU A 122 32.85 -18.31 -0.62
N LYS A 123 33.86 -17.90 -1.41
CA LYS A 123 34.24 -18.53 -2.70
C LYS A 123 34.66 -19.99 -2.61
N HIS A 124 35.02 -20.50 -1.42
CA HIS A 124 35.50 -21.88 -1.27
C HIS A 124 34.35 -22.89 -1.07
N PRO A 125 34.31 -23.99 -1.84
CA PRO A 125 33.11 -24.81 -2.05
C PRO A 125 32.76 -25.80 -0.91
N ALA A 126 33.18 -25.59 0.33
CA ALA A 126 33.08 -26.63 1.37
C ALA A 126 31.95 -26.44 2.39
N THR A 127 31.28 -25.28 2.47
CA THR A 127 30.31 -25.03 3.55
C THR A 127 29.04 -24.35 3.04
N SER A 128 27.94 -25.10 2.99
CA SER A 128 26.59 -24.54 2.87
C SER A 128 26.16 -24.00 4.24
N PHE A 129 26.04 -22.68 4.35
CA PHE A 129 25.51 -22.05 5.56
C PHE A 129 23.99 -22.08 5.54
N LEU A 130 23.36 -22.35 6.69
CA LEU A 130 21.91 -22.29 6.84
C LEU A 130 21.52 -20.97 7.49
N VAL A 131 20.47 -20.35 6.95
CA VAL A 131 19.81 -19.19 7.53
C VAL A 131 18.51 -19.64 8.17
N THR A 132 18.27 -19.27 9.43
CA THR A 132 17.00 -19.47 10.14
C THR A 132 16.16 -18.19 10.11
N ALA A 133 14.84 -18.32 10.11
CA ALA A 133 13.88 -17.23 10.11
C ALA A 133 12.89 -17.35 11.30
N ASP A 134 13.07 -16.52 12.31
CA ASP A 134 12.30 -16.60 13.56
C ASP A 134 11.44 -15.35 13.75
N ILE A 135 10.22 -15.49 14.31
CA ILE A 135 9.38 -14.33 14.61
C ILE A 135 9.72 -13.79 16.00
N VAL A 136 9.94 -12.48 16.07
CA VAL A 136 10.29 -11.77 17.30
C VAL A 136 9.30 -10.64 17.58
N THR A 137 9.00 -10.41 18.85
CA THR A 137 8.21 -9.25 19.30
C THR A 137 9.00 -7.96 19.17
N GLU A 138 8.32 -6.82 19.26
CA GLU A 138 8.97 -5.53 19.43
C GLU A 138 9.93 -5.50 20.63
N LYS A 139 9.54 -6.08 21.78
CA LYS A 139 10.40 -6.13 22.97
C LYS A 139 11.69 -6.91 22.69
N GLN A 140 11.59 -8.09 22.10
CA GLN A 140 12.76 -8.90 21.73
C GLN A 140 13.64 -8.19 20.69
N ALA A 141 13.04 -7.49 19.71
CA ALA A 141 13.79 -6.71 18.74
C ALA A 141 14.62 -5.59 19.40
N ARG A 142 14.09 -4.95 20.47
CA ARG A 142 14.82 -3.96 21.27
C ARG A 142 16.01 -4.59 22.00
N GLU A 143 15.79 -5.72 22.67
CA GLU A 143 16.83 -6.45 23.40
C GLU A 143 17.96 -6.93 22.48
N LEU A 144 17.62 -7.38 21.27
CA LEU A 144 18.59 -7.76 20.23
C LEU A 144 19.46 -6.58 19.79
N THR A 145 18.89 -5.37 19.73
CA THR A 145 19.62 -4.16 19.34
C THR A 145 20.52 -3.65 20.47
N ALA A 146 20.14 -3.91 21.73
CA ALA A 146 20.90 -3.54 22.92
C ALA A 146 22.05 -4.52 23.26
N ASN A 147 22.37 -5.49 22.40
CA ASN A 147 23.39 -6.53 22.60
C ASN A 147 23.21 -7.39 23.88
N HIS A 148 22.01 -7.45 24.46
CA HIS A 148 21.66 -8.40 25.51
C HIS A 148 21.34 -9.77 24.90
N SER A 149 22.36 -10.42 24.34
CA SER A 149 22.23 -11.61 23.49
C SER A 149 21.79 -12.89 24.23
N ALA A 150 21.91 -12.95 25.56
CA ALA A 150 21.70 -14.18 26.32
C ALA A 150 20.24 -14.41 26.78
N SER A 151 19.39 -13.39 26.91
CA SER A 151 18.01 -13.54 27.42
C SER A 151 16.90 -13.43 26.38
N ALA A 152 17.18 -12.92 25.17
CA ALA A 152 16.15 -12.60 24.17
C ALA A 152 15.41 -13.85 23.60
N PHE A 153 15.99 -15.04 23.77
CA PHE A 153 15.51 -16.30 23.17
C PHE A 153 14.94 -17.31 24.19
N SER A 154 14.78 -16.96 25.47
CA SER A 154 14.22 -17.92 26.44
C SER A 154 12.75 -18.24 26.18
N GLU A 155 12.05 -17.43 25.39
CA GLU A 155 10.63 -17.61 25.10
C GLU A 155 10.31 -17.53 23.60
N SER A 156 9.75 -18.62 23.06
CA SER A 156 9.26 -18.67 21.68
C SER A 156 7.98 -17.82 21.53
N THR A 157 8.10 -16.72 20.78
CA THR A 157 7.01 -15.79 20.45
C THR A 157 6.06 -16.35 19.41
N GLY A 158 6.52 -17.23 18.53
CA GLY A 158 5.69 -17.85 17.52
C GLY A 158 6.42 -18.94 16.75
N GLU A 159 5.65 -19.71 15.99
CA GLU A 159 6.12 -20.87 15.25
C GLU A 159 6.03 -20.58 13.74
N ILE A 160 7.18 -20.38 13.11
CA ILE A 160 7.32 -20.35 11.66
C ILE A 160 7.80 -21.73 11.18
N VAL A 161 7.10 -22.31 10.21
CA VAL A 161 7.48 -23.55 9.54
C VAL A 161 8.16 -23.27 8.21
N ASN A 162 9.04 -24.17 7.78
CA ASN A 162 9.96 -24.01 6.65
C ASN A 162 10.85 -22.77 6.85
N ASN A 163 11.32 -22.60 8.08
CA ASN A 163 12.08 -21.45 8.54
C ASN A 163 13.58 -21.54 8.27
N THR A 164 14.06 -22.54 7.53
CA THR A 164 15.47 -22.70 7.16
C THR A 164 15.65 -22.62 5.65
N ALA A 165 16.72 -21.97 5.20
CA ALA A 165 17.13 -21.92 3.81
C ALA A 165 18.66 -21.88 3.71
N SER A 166 19.22 -22.50 2.67
CA SER A 166 20.66 -22.42 2.37
C SER A 166 21.03 -21.03 1.86
N LEU A 167 22.19 -20.55 2.29
CA LEU A 167 22.82 -19.32 1.79
C LEU A 167 23.71 -19.66 0.60
N ASP A 168 23.16 -19.51 -0.60
CA ASP A 168 23.80 -19.98 -1.83
C ASP A 168 24.37 -18.82 -2.66
N ILE A 169 25.53 -19.04 -3.29
CA ILE A 169 26.11 -18.12 -4.27
C ILE A 169 25.59 -18.45 -5.67
N ASN A 170 24.89 -17.50 -6.27
CA ASN A 170 24.56 -17.54 -7.68
C ASN A 170 25.67 -16.86 -8.48
N VAL A 171 26.40 -17.67 -9.26
CA VAL A 171 27.54 -17.23 -10.09
C VAL A 171 27.10 -16.28 -11.21
N SER A 172 25.91 -16.49 -11.78
CA SER A 172 25.41 -15.68 -12.92
C SER A 172 25.08 -14.25 -12.52
N SER A 173 24.46 -14.05 -11.35
CA SER A 173 24.09 -12.74 -10.81
C SER A 173 25.13 -12.18 -9.83
N ASN A 174 26.22 -12.91 -9.59
CA ASN A 174 27.22 -12.63 -8.56
C ASN A 174 26.57 -12.26 -7.21
N SER A 175 25.60 -13.05 -6.74
CA SER A 175 24.82 -12.74 -5.54
C SER A 175 24.80 -13.91 -4.56
N CYS A 176 24.98 -13.65 -3.27
CA CYS A 176 24.87 -14.66 -2.22
C CYS A 176 23.56 -14.46 -1.45
N THR A 177 22.60 -15.38 -1.59
CA THR A 177 21.22 -15.19 -1.11
C THR A 177 20.66 -16.46 -0.47
N ALA A 178 19.84 -16.30 0.56
CA ALA A 178 18.97 -17.36 1.06
C ALA A 178 17.50 -17.03 0.75
N GLN A 179 16.84 -17.92 0.01
CA GLN A 179 15.46 -17.71 -0.47
C GLN A 179 14.46 -18.57 0.29
N PHE A 180 13.53 -17.91 0.97
CA PHE A 180 12.46 -18.58 1.69
C PHE A 180 11.17 -18.54 0.86
N LYS A 181 10.85 -19.65 0.19
CA LYS A 181 9.73 -19.73 -0.76
C LYS A 181 8.37 -20.06 -0.12
N ASN A 182 8.38 -20.68 1.06
CA ASN A 182 7.20 -21.31 1.66
C ASN A 182 7.13 -21.14 3.19
N LEU A 183 7.54 -19.98 3.72
CA LEU A 183 7.40 -19.70 5.15
C LEU A 183 5.94 -19.75 5.55
N LEU A 184 5.64 -20.31 6.73
CA LEU A 184 4.28 -20.40 7.24
C LEU A 184 4.25 -20.07 8.73
N LEU A 185 3.60 -18.97 9.09
CA LEU A 185 3.36 -18.63 10.49
C LEU A 185 2.15 -19.43 11.01
N LYS A 186 2.42 -20.48 11.81
CA LYS A 186 1.37 -21.35 12.38
C LYS A 186 0.74 -20.75 13.64
N LYS A 187 1.58 -20.26 14.56
CA LYS A 187 1.17 -19.77 15.89
C LYS A 187 1.93 -18.51 16.24
N ILE A 188 1.27 -17.63 16.99
CA ILE A 188 1.86 -16.41 17.54
C ILE A 188 1.31 -16.23 18.96
N LYS A 189 2.21 -16.02 19.93
CA LYS A 189 1.88 -15.55 21.26
C LYS A 189 1.70 -14.04 21.22
N ARG A 190 0.68 -13.56 21.92
CA ARG A 190 0.39 -12.13 22.04
C ARG A 190 1.00 -11.64 23.35
N CYS A 191 1.52 -10.42 23.35
CA CYS A 191 1.99 -9.79 24.58
C CYS A 191 0.79 -9.36 25.44
N ASP A 192 0.98 -9.34 26.76
CA ASP A 192 0.00 -8.75 27.68
C ASP A 192 -0.15 -7.26 27.38
N ARG A 193 -1.39 -6.82 27.13
CA ARG A 193 -1.69 -5.47 26.66
C ARG A 193 -2.08 -4.55 27.80
N LYS A 194 -1.78 -3.25 27.61
CA LYS A 194 -2.54 -2.19 28.28
C LYS A 194 -3.94 -2.13 27.65
N SER A 195 -4.98 -1.82 28.43
CA SER A 195 -6.38 -1.95 28.03
C SER A 195 -6.81 -1.14 26.79
N THR A 196 -6.00 -0.17 26.34
CA THR A 196 -6.30 0.76 25.24
C THR A 196 -5.59 0.45 23.91
N GLU A 197 -4.70 -0.54 23.87
CA GLU A 197 -3.95 -0.91 22.65
C GLU A 197 -4.64 -2.03 21.87
N SER A 198 -4.82 -1.85 20.56
CA SER A 198 -5.41 -2.87 19.69
C SER A 198 -4.41 -3.97 19.32
N VAL A 199 -4.91 -5.19 19.09
CA VAL A 199 -4.16 -6.31 18.48
C VAL A 199 -3.46 -5.88 17.17
N THR A 200 -4.09 -4.99 16.42
CA THR A 200 -3.62 -4.54 15.09
C THR A 200 -2.55 -3.46 15.16
N GLU A 201 -2.19 -3.02 16.37
CA GLU A 201 -1.08 -2.09 16.62
C GLU A 201 0.19 -2.82 17.07
N GLU A 202 0.10 -4.11 17.43
CA GLU A 202 1.25 -4.92 17.84
C GLU A 202 2.17 -5.21 16.65
N LYS A 203 3.42 -4.74 16.77
CA LYS A 203 4.47 -4.96 15.78
C LYS A 203 5.36 -6.13 16.18
N CYS A 204 5.62 -6.98 15.22
CA CYS A 204 6.62 -8.05 15.27
C CYS A 204 7.61 -7.85 14.13
N ALA A 205 8.64 -8.69 14.05
CA ALA A 205 9.47 -8.81 12.85
C ALA A 205 9.92 -10.25 12.66
N VAL A 206 10.36 -10.57 11.44
CA VAL A 206 11.08 -11.80 11.15
C VAL A 206 12.57 -11.50 11.28
N LEU A 207 13.23 -12.18 12.20
CA LEU A 207 14.67 -12.19 12.39
C LEU A 207 15.28 -13.30 11.55
N PHE A 208 16.14 -12.93 10.63
CA PHE A 208 16.97 -13.87 9.89
C PHE A 208 18.33 -13.97 10.54
N SER A 209 18.78 -15.18 10.86
CA SER A 209 20.06 -15.42 11.53
C SER A 209 20.88 -16.51 10.86
N THR A 210 22.19 -16.35 10.82
CA THR A 210 23.12 -17.39 10.38
C THR A 210 24.46 -17.22 11.07
N THR A 211 25.25 -18.29 11.13
CA THR A 211 26.65 -18.24 11.59
C THR A 211 27.54 -18.67 10.45
N ILE A 212 28.43 -17.79 10.02
CA ILE A 212 29.41 -18.08 8.98
C ILE A 212 30.81 -18.20 9.58
N CYS A 213 31.66 -19.00 8.96
CA CYS A 213 33.05 -19.18 9.37
C CYS A 213 33.95 -18.58 8.29
N LEU A 214 34.81 -17.63 8.66
CA LEU A 214 35.70 -16.94 7.72
C LEU A 214 37.17 -17.08 8.11
N GLY A 215 38.04 -17.11 7.09
CA GLY A 215 39.49 -17.09 7.24
C GLY A 215 40.13 -18.43 7.65
N PRO A 216 41.47 -18.50 7.68
CA PRO A 216 42.22 -19.71 8.04
C PRO A 216 42.00 -20.15 9.48
N ASN A 217 41.69 -19.19 10.37
CA ASN A 217 41.44 -19.43 11.79
C ASN A 217 39.97 -19.82 12.08
N GLN A 218 39.14 -19.99 11.05
CA GLN A 218 37.71 -20.34 11.16
C GLN A 218 36.95 -19.45 12.15
N THR A 219 37.15 -18.13 12.08
CA THR A 219 36.48 -17.19 12.96
C THR A 219 34.98 -17.18 12.67
N ASN A 220 34.17 -17.33 13.72
CA ASN A 220 32.71 -17.35 13.62
C ASN A 220 32.14 -15.93 13.62
N PHE A 221 31.30 -15.65 12.64
CA PHE A 221 30.52 -14.41 12.55
C PHE A 221 29.04 -14.75 12.63
N HIS A 222 28.38 -14.25 13.67
CA HIS A 222 26.92 -14.34 13.80
C HIS A 222 26.29 -13.17 13.06
N LEU A 223 25.61 -13.46 11.95
CA LEU A 223 24.93 -12.47 11.12
C LEU A 223 23.45 -12.47 11.45
N LYS A 224 22.88 -11.26 11.60
CA LYS A 224 21.47 -11.06 11.91
C LYS A 224 20.89 -9.96 11.03
N ALA A 225 19.72 -10.21 10.44
CA ALA A 225 18.97 -9.22 9.68
C ALA A 225 17.52 -9.22 10.16
N LEU A 226 17.06 -8.07 10.66
CA LEU A 226 15.67 -7.88 11.08
C LEU A 226 14.84 -7.37 9.88
N SER A 227 13.66 -7.96 9.66
CA SER A 227 12.70 -7.43 8.69
C SER A 227 12.16 -6.07 9.10
N LEU A 228 11.49 -5.39 8.16
CA LEU A 228 10.57 -4.32 8.52
C LEU A 228 9.48 -4.85 9.48
N PRO A 229 8.87 -3.98 10.29
CA PRO A 229 7.83 -4.41 11.20
C PRO A 229 6.66 -5.01 10.43
N VAL A 230 6.12 -6.09 11.00
CA VAL A 230 4.96 -6.81 10.52
C VAL A 230 3.87 -6.79 11.59
N VAL A 231 2.62 -6.67 11.18
CA VAL A 231 1.44 -6.86 12.05
C VAL A 231 0.81 -8.20 11.70
N VAL A 232 0.72 -9.08 12.70
CA VAL A 232 0.12 -10.39 12.51
C VAL A 232 -1.39 -10.32 12.76
N ILE A 233 -2.18 -10.81 11.81
CA ILE A 233 -3.65 -10.90 11.90
C ILE A 233 -4.12 -12.36 11.88
N VAL A 234 -5.28 -12.62 12.48
CA VAL A 234 -5.93 -13.94 12.43
C VAL A 234 -7.14 -13.95 11.50
N HIS A 235 -7.78 -12.79 11.31
CA HIS A 235 -8.97 -12.65 10.49
C HIS A 235 -8.90 -11.42 9.58
N GLY A 236 -9.55 -11.48 8.41
CA GLY A 236 -9.44 -10.45 7.38
C GLY A 236 -10.07 -9.10 7.76
N ASN A 237 -10.99 -9.07 8.74
CA ASN A 237 -11.54 -7.81 9.26
C ASN A 237 -10.51 -6.94 10.01
N GLN A 238 -9.37 -7.51 10.41
CA GLN A 238 -8.27 -6.80 11.06
C GLN A 238 -7.32 -6.13 10.06
N ASP A 239 -7.39 -6.53 8.78
CA ASP A 239 -6.46 -6.11 7.73
C ASP A 239 -6.43 -4.59 7.56
N ASN A 240 -7.58 -3.93 7.56
CA ASN A 240 -7.67 -2.48 7.41
C ASN A 240 -6.89 -1.73 8.50
N ASN A 241 -7.11 -2.08 9.77
CA ASN A 241 -6.41 -1.43 10.89
C ASN A 241 -4.92 -1.80 10.92
N ALA A 242 -4.56 -3.04 10.57
CA ALA A 242 -3.17 -3.47 10.48
C ALA A 242 -2.40 -2.69 9.40
N LYS A 243 -3.03 -2.46 8.23
CA LYS A 243 -2.47 -1.61 7.17
C LYS A 243 -2.24 -0.17 7.64
N ALA A 244 -3.09 0.36 8.51
CA ALA A 244 -2.92 1.70 9.08
C ALA A 244 -1.62 1.78 9.88
N THR A 245 -1.38 0.79 10.76
CA THR A 245 -0.18 0.70 11.60
C THR A 245 1.08 0.61 10.75
N ILE A 246 1.06 -0.22 9.71
CA ILE A 246 2.17 -0.38 8.78
C ILE A 246 2.42 0.88 7.96
N LEU A 247 1.36 1.52 7.43
CA LEU A 247 1.48 2.75 6.66
C LEU A 247 2.18 3.84 7.49
N TRP A 248 1.71 4.04 8.73
CA TRP A 248 2.27 5.02 9.66
C TRP A 248 3.74 4.72 9.99
N ASP A 249 4.05 3.46 10.27
CA ASP A 249 5.42 3.05 10.60
C ASP A 249 6.39 3.27 9.44
N ASN A 250 6.03 2.79 8.25
CA ASN A 250 6.84 2.96 7.06
C ASN A 250 7.05 4.44 6.71
N ALA A 251 6.02 5.28 6.88
CA ALA A 251 6.10 6.69 6.55
C ALA A 251 6.97 7.48 7.53
N PHE A 252 6.85 7.22 8.83
CA PHE A 252 7.34 8.15 9.87
C PHE A 252 8.40 7.57 10.81
N ALA A 253 8.93 6.38 10.53
CA ALA A 253 10.13 5.88 11.18
C ALA A 253 11.33 6.80 10.91
N THR A 254 12.05 7.20 11.96
CA THR A 254 13.34 7.89 11.84
C THR A 254 14.45 6.87 11.58
N PRO A 255 15.54 7.27 10.91
CA PRO A 255 16.79 6.50 10.92
C PRO A 255 17.22 6.21 12.36
N ASP A 256 17.84 5.05 12.58
CA ASP A 256 18.44 4.63 13.86
C ASP A 256 17.50 4.61 15.08
N ARG A 257 16.19 4.55 14.84
CA ARG A 257 15.21 4.40 15.91
C ARG A 257 15.42 3.10 16.70
N ILE A 258 15.01 3.14 17.97
CA ILE A 258 14.78 1.91 18.74
C ILE A 258 13.59 1.16 18.08
N PRO A 259 13.75 -0.11 17.69
CA PRO A 259 12.65 -0.89 17.11
C PRO A 259 11.42 -0.93 18.04
N PHE A 260 10.20 -0.60 17.65
CA PHE A 260 9.72 0.01 16.40
C PHE A 260 9.02 1.34 16.73
N VAL A 261 9.73 2.20 17.46
CA VAL A 261 9.25 3.51 17.90
C VAL A 261 8.93 4.39 16.68
N VAL A 262 7.81 5.10 16.74
CA VAL A 262 7.35 6.03 15.70
C VAL A 262 6.78 7.26 16.37
N ALA A 263 6.82 8.41 15.68
CA ALA A 263 6.22 9.63 16.19
C ALA A 263 4.69 9.45 16.36
N GLU A 264 4.16 9.92 17.48
CA GLU A 264 2.71 9.89 17.74
C GLU A 264 1.97 11.02 17.01
N ARG A 265 2.68 12.08 16.63
CA ARG A 265 2.17 13.20 15.84
C ARG A 265 3.11 13.53 14.70
N VAL A 266 2.53 13.84 13.54
CA VAL A 266 3.27 14.17 12.31
C VAL A 266 2.69 15.41 11.66
N SER A 267 3.51 16.12 10.89
CA SER A 267 3.02 17.27 10.11
C SER A 267 1.98 16.79 9.10
N TRP A 268 0.94 17.61 8.89
CA TRP A 268 -0.08 17.30 7.90
C TRP A 268 0.51 17.18 6.48
N LYS A 269 1.57 17.93 6.19
CA LYS A 269 2.35 17.79 4.96
C LYS A 269 2.90 16.38 4.74
N ALA A 270 3.63 15.86 5.71
CA ALA A 270 4.18 14.51 5.60
C ALA A 270 3.06 13.46 5.47
N MET A 271 1.93 13.69 6.13
CA MET A 271 0.77 12.79 6.01
C MET A 271 0.11 12.83 4.63
N TYR A 272 -0.23 14.01 4.09
CA TYR A 272 -0.89 14.05 2.78
C TYR A 272 0.03 13.57 1.65
N ASP A 273 1.34 13.76 1.78
CA ASP A 273 2.32 13.20 0.84
C ASP A 273 2.28 11.67 0.89
N THR A 274 2.25 11.10 2.10
CA THR A 274 2.10 9.65 2.33
C THR A 274 0.79 9.11 1.75
N LEU A 275 -0.33 9.77 2.02
CA LEU A 275 -1.65 9.40 1.49
C LEU A 275 -1.68 9.46 -0.04
N ASN A 276 -1.04 10.46 -0.64
CA ASN A 276 -0.95 10.60 -2.09
C ASN A 276 -0.13 9.46 -2.71
N GLN A 277 1.04 9.15 -2.16
CA GLN A 277 1.86 8.02 -2.65
C GLN A 277 1.11 6.70 -2.53
N LYS A 278 0.46 6.48 -1.38
CA LYS A 278 -0.38 5.29 -1.18
C LYS A 278 -1.53 5.23 -2.19
N PHE A 279 -2.18 6.36 -2.47
CA PHE A 279 -3.25 6.44 -3.45
C PHE A 279 -2.78 6.10 -4.86
N LEU A 280 -1.69 6.71 -5.32
CA LEU A 280 -1.09 6.46 -6.63
C LEU A 280 -0.78 4.97 -6.82
N ALA A 281 -0.12 4.36 -5.84
CA ALA A 281 0.28 2.96 -5.90
C ALA A 281 -0.90 1.98 -5.82
N GLU A 282 -1.82 2.20 -4.88
CA GLU A 282 -2.95 1.28 -4.65
C GLU A 282 -3.95 1.30 -5.81
N VAL A 283 -4.23 2.49 -6.36
CA VAL A 283 -5.12 2.68 -7.53
C VAL A 283 -4.39 2.38 -8.84
N GLN A 284 -3.05 2.35 -8.83
CA GLN A 284 -2.19 2.15 -10.01
C GLN A 284 -2.45 3.20 -11.09
N THR A 285 -2.46 4.47 -10.70
CA THR A 285 -2.68 5.62 -11.59
C THR A 285 -1.51 6.58 -11.52
N THR A 286 -1.30 7.36 -12.58
CA THR A 286 -0.32 8.47 -12.60
C THR A 286 -0.93 9.79 -12.13
N LYS A 287 -2.26 9.82 -11.90
CA LYS A 287 -2.99 11.01 -11.47
C LYS A 287 -3.23 10.96 -9.96
N GLY A 288 -2.44 11.73 -9.21
CA GLY A 288 -2.53 11.80 -7.76
C GLY A 288 -3.65 12.70 -7.24
N LEU A 289 -3.64 12.88 -5.93
CA LEU A 289 -4.39 13.89 -5.20
C LEU A 289 -3.92 15.29 -5.60
N LEU A 290 -4.81 16.27 -5.47
CA LEU A 290 -4.56 17.68 -5.80
C LEU A 290 -4.59 18.53 -4.53
N LYS A 291 -4.14 19.79 -4.64
CA LYS A 291 -4.12 20.73 -3.51
C LYS A 291 -5.50 20.84 -2.84
N ASP A 292 -6.55 20.99 -3.62
CA ASP A 292 -7.93 21.07 -3.11
C ASP A 292 -8.35 19.80 -2.34
N HIS A 293 -7.85 18.63 -2.76
CA HIS A 293 -8.11 17.38 -2.04
C HIS A 293 -7.42 17.38 -0.68
N TYR A 294 -6.19 17.93 -0.57
CA TYR A 294 -5.50 18.05 0.72
C TYR A 294 -6.24 18.96 1.69
N PHE A 295 -6.81 20.07 1.20
CA PHE A 295 -7.65 20.95 2.00
C PHE A 295 -8.91 20.24 2.51
N PHE A 296 -9.63 19.56 1.62
CA PHE A 296 -10.81 18.79 2.02
C PHE A 296 -10.49 17.71 3.05
N LEU A 297 -9.39 16.97 2.85
CA LEU A 297 -8.95 15.95 3.79
C LEU A 297 -8.59 16.56 5.16
N ALA A 298 -7.91 17.71 5.18
CA ALA A 298 -7.60 18.42 6.41
C ALA A 298 -8.87 18.87 7.14
N GLN A 299 -9.83 19.48 6.44
CA GLN A 299 -11.11 19.88 7.03
C GLN A 299 -11.88 18.69 7.61
N LYS A 300 -11.82 17.53 6.92
CA LYS A 300 -12.44 16.30 7.42
C LYS A 300 -11.86 15.83 8.75
N ILE A 301 -10.56 16.04 9.00
CA ILE A 301 -9.86 15.56 10.20
C ILE A 301 -9.89 16.60 11.32
N PHE A 302 -9.59 17.86 10.99
CA PHE A 302 -9.36 18.93 11.95
C PHE A 302 -10.57 19.87 12.12
N GLY A 303 -11.59 19.74 11.26
CA GLY A 303 -12.77 20.61 11.22
C GLY A 303 -12.67 21.75 10.20
N ASP A 304 -13.79 22.44 10.00
CA ASP A 304 -13.98 23.41 8.91
C ASP A 304 -13.26 24.76 9.12
N ASN A 305 -12.54 24.93 10.23
CA ASN A 305 -11.85 26.19 10.57
C ASN A 305 -10.58 26.42 9.74
N ILE A 306 -10.14 25.44 8.95
CA ILE A 306 -8.96 25.57 8.07
C ILE A 306 -9.39 26.22 6.76
N THR A 307 -8.94 27.46 6.55
CA THR A 307 -9.30 28.26 5.36
C THR A 307 -8.09 28.72 4.56
N THR A 308 -6.89 28.76 5.17
CA THR A 308 -5.66 29.23 4.51
C THR A 308 -4.60 28.13 4.38
N LEU A 309 -3.67 28.34 3.44
CA LEU A 309 -2.53 27.43 3.25
C LEU A 309 -1.55 27.46 4.42
N GLU A 310 -1.41 28.61 5.10
CA GLU A 310 -0.54 28.74 6.27
C GLU A 310 -1.07 27.94 7.47
N GLU A 311 -2.39 27.97 7.70
CA GLU A 311 -3.05 27.13 8.70
C GLU A 311 -2.84 25.65 8.40
N LEU A 312 -3.03 25.25 7.13
CA LEU A 312 -2.84 23.88 6.66
C LEU A 312 -1.41 23.36 6.93
N GLN A 313 -0.40 24.22 6.80
CA GLN A 313 1.01 23.88 7.04
C GLN A 313 1.33 23.71 8.54
N ARG A 314 0.60 24.40 9.43
CA ARG A 314 0.76 24.29 10.88
C ARG A 314 0.02 23.10 11.49
N CYS A 315 -0.88 22.46 10.73
CA CYS A 315 -1.62 21.30 11.20
C CYS A 315 -0.71 20.09 11.44
N HIS A 316 -1.01 19.37 12.53
CA HIS A 316 -0.35 18.12 12.89
C HIS A 316 -1.41 17.05 13.17
N MET A 317 -1.25 15.89 12.54
CA MET A 317 -2.11 14.74 12.76
C MET A 317 -1.51 13.83 13.82
N SER A 318 -2.30 13.40 14.81
CA SER A 318 -1.92 12.31 15.72
C SER A 318 -2.30 10.94 15.16
N TRP A 319 -1.65 9.88 15.68
CA TRP A 319 -2.05 8.50 15.42
C TRP A 319 -3.51 8.24 15.82
N SER A 320 -3.95 8.84 16.93
CA SER A 320 -5.34 8.71 17.41
C SER A 320 -6.33 9.29 16.40
N GLN A 321 -6.12 10.50 15.89
CA GLN A 321 -6.96 11.12 14.87
C GLN A 321 -6.97 10.33 13.56
N PHE A 322 -5.85 9.69 13.23
CA PHE A 322 -5.73 8.90 12.01
C PHE A 322 -6.56 7.61 12.04
N ASN A 323 -6.44 6.81 13.12
CA ASN A 323 -7.03 5.46 13.15
C ASN A 323 -7.57 4.98 14.51
N LYS A 324 -7.81 5.85 15.49
CA LYS A 324 -8.49 5.48 16.76
C LYS A 324 -9.79 6.25 16.98
N GLU A 325 -9.74 7.56 16.77
CA GLU A 325 -10.87 8.45 16.95
C GLU A 325 -11.85 8.30 15.79
N MET A 326 -13.13 8.21 16.12
CA MET A 326 -14.19 8.19 15.12
C MET A 326 -14.37 9.59 14.54
N LEU A 327 -14.61 9.67 13.23
CA LEU A 327 -14.96 10.96 12.62
C LEU A 327 -16.27 11.50 13.23
N PRO A 328 -16.43 12.83 13.39
CA PRO A 328 -17.63 13.41 13.96
C PRO A 328 -18.92 12.95 13.27
N GLY A 329 -19.85 12.38 14.05
CA GLY A 329 -21.12 11.85 13.53
C GLY A 329 -21.01 10.58 12.69
N ARG A 330 -19.88 9.87 12.73
CA ARG A 330 -19.61 8.62 11.98
C ARG A 330 -19.24 7.48 12.92
N GLY A 331 -19.45 6.26 12.43
CA GLY A 331 -19.04 5.02 13.10
C GLY A 331 -17.71 4.45 12.59
N PHE A 332 -16.84 5.29 12.03
CA PHE A 332 -15.57 4.87 11.43
C PHE A 332 -14.49 5.96 11.57
N THR A 333 -13.23 5.54 11.52
CA THR A 333 -12.05 6.42 11.61
C THR A 333 -11.74 7.09 10.27
N PHE A 334 -10.84 8.08 10.27
CA PHE A 334 -10.36 8.70 9.03
C PHE A 334 -9.75 7.68 8.07
N TRP A 335 -8.85 6.84 8.58
CA TRP A 335 -8.19 5.82 7.76
C TRP A 335 -9.17 4.81 7.15
N GLN A 336 -10.14 4.31 7.92
CA GLN A 336 -11.15 3.38 7.41
C GLN A 336 -11.93 3.97 6.23
N TRP A 337 -12.30 5.24 6.32
CA TRP A 337 -12.96 5.95 5.23
C TRP A 337 -12.04 6.12 4.02
N PHE A 338 -10.79 6.54 4.22
CA PHE A 338 -9.83 6.74 3.13
C PHE A 338 -9.48 5.42 2.42
N GLU A 339 -9.24 4.34 3.16
CA GLU A 339 -8.95 3.02 2.61
C GLU A 339 -10.16 2.45 1.84
N GLY A 340 -11.38 2.69 2.31
CA GLY A 340 -12.58 2.35 1.55
C GLY A 340 -12.68 3.07 0.21
N ILE A 341 -12.22 4.32 0.13
CA ILE A 341 -12.11 5.07 -1.13
C ILE A 341 -11.02 4.47 -2.03
N LEU A 342 -9.86 4.09 -1.46
CA LEU A 342 -8.81 3.39 -2.21
C LEU A 342 -9.35 2.11 -2.84
N ASP A 343 -10.02 1.27 -2.06
CA ASP A 343 -10.57 -0.01 -2.52
C ASP A 343 -11.65 0.19 -3.60
N LEU A 344 -12.58 1.12 -3.38
CA LEU A 344 -13.60 1.49 -4.36
C LEU A 344 -12.96 1.96 -5.68
N THR A 345 -11.96 2.84 -5.58
CA THR A 345 -11.33 3.44 -6.75
C THR A 345 -10.53 2.41 -7.52
N LYS A 346 -9.68 1.65 -6.84
CA LYS A 346 -8.91 0.54 -7.41
C LYS A 346 -9.80 -0.46 -8.14
N LYS A 347 -10.89 -0.90 -7.51
CA LYS A 347 -11.74 -1.97 -8.07
C LYS A 347 -12.65 -1.51 -9.20
N TYR A 348 -13.14 -0.27 -9.15
CA TYR A 348 -14.24 0.14 -10.04
C TYR A 348 -14.06 1.48 -10.73
N LEU A 349 -13.21 2.39 -10.22
CA LEU A 349 -13.18 3.78 -10.67
C LEU A 349 -11.84 4.23 -11.26
N LYS A 350 -10.83 3.35 -11.31
CA LYS A 350 -9.47 3.66 -11.78
C LYS A 350 -9.44 4.46 -13.08
N ASN A 351 -10.19 4.03 -14.11
CA ASN A 351 -10.20 4.69 -15.41
C ASN A 351 -10.82 6.09 -15.32
N TYR A 352 -12.01 6.20 -14.71
CA TYR A 352 -12.69 7.49 -14.54
C TYR A 352 -11.87 8.50 -13.70
N TRP A 353 -11.15 8.01 -12.69
CA TRP A 353 -10.23 8.84 -11.92
C TRP A 353 -9.04 9.31 -12.77
N SER A 354 -8.44 8.40 -13.53
CA SER A 354 -7.29 8.70 -14.41
C SER A 354 -7.65 9.68 -15.52
N ASP A 355 -8.88 9.60 -16.01
CA ASP A 355 -9.47 10.51 -16.99
C ASP A 355 -9.94 11.85 -16.37
N ARG A 356 -9.74 12.05 -15.06
CA ARG A 356 -10.13 13.26 -14.32
C ARG A 356 -11.64 13.56 -14.36
N LEU A 357 -12.47 12.51 -14.43
CA LEU A 357 -13.95 12.61 -14.46
C LEU A 357 -14.59 12.62 -13.07
N ILE A 358 -13.81 12.34 -12.03
CA ILE A 358 -14.25 12.29 -10.64
C ILE A 358 -13.58 13.44 -9.91
N MET A 359 -14.37 14.38 -9.40
CA MET A 359 -13.87 15.42 -8.49
C MET A 359 -13.49 14.81 -7.14
N GLY A 360 -14.27 13.84 -6.66
CA GLY A 360 -13.84 12.94 -5.59
C GLY A 360 -13.84 13.60 -4.20
N PHE A 361 -12.71 14.18 -3.81
CA PHE A 361 -12.47 14.70 -2.46
C PHE A 361 -13.02 16.13 -2.32
N VAL A 362 -14.34 16.24 -2.09
CA VAL A 362 -15.02 17.53 -2.00
C VAL A 362 -16.25 17.48 -1.09
N SER A 363 -16.45 18.53 -0.29
CA SER A 363 -17.55 18.62 0.68
C SER A 363 -18.88 18.89 -0.01
N LYS A 364 -19.97 18.48 0.65
CA LYS A 364 -21.33 18.75 0.15
C LYS A 364 -21.59 20.26 0.00
N GLN A 365 -21.09 21.07 0.94
CA GLN A 365 -21.25 22.52 0.93
C GLN A 365 -20.49 23.17 -0.23
N TYR A 366 -19.24 22.76 -0.46
CA TYR A 366 -18.46 23.26 -1.60
C TYR A 366 -19.16 22.92 -2.92
N VAL A 367 -19.62 21.68 -3.08
CA VAL A 367 -20.35 21.25 -4.29
C VAL A 367 -21.65 22.03 -4.48
N PHE A 368 -22.39 22.31 -3.41
CA PHE A 368 -23.62 23.11 -3.47
C PHE A 368 -23.36 24.54 -3.98
N ASN A 369 -22.27 25.16 -3.53
CA ASN A 369 -21.84 26.48 -3.98
C ASN A 369 -21.29 26.43 -5.42
N TYR A 370 -20.48 25.44 -5.74
CA TYR A 370 -19.87 25.27 -7.07
C TYR A 370 -20.93 25.06 -8.17
N LEU A 371 -21.99 24.30 -7.87
CA LEU A 371 -23.09 24.04 -8.79
C LEU A 371 -24.19 25.12 -8.75
N SER A 372 -24.04 26.16 -7.92
CA SER A 372 -25.12 27.13 -7.67
C SER A 372 -25.58 27.88 -8.91
N ASN A 373 -24.63 28.22 -9.78
CA ASN A 373 -24.84 28.96 -11.02
C ASN A 373 -24.65 28.07 -12.27
N ALA A 374 -24.58 26.74 -12.09
CA ALA A 374 -24.38 25.82 -13.20
C ALA A 374 -25.69 25.54 -13.95
N PRO A 375 -25.66 25.35 -15.28
CA PRO A 375 -26.85 24.99 -16.05
C PRO A 375 -27.47 23.67 -15.56
N ALA A 376 -28.78 23.51 -15.69
CA ALA A 376 -29.42 22.24 -15.37
C ALA A 376 -28.90 21.08 -16.24
N GLY A 377 -28.91 19.89 -15.67
CA GLY A 377 -28.25 18.72 -16.23
C GLY A 377 -26.75 18.66 -15.92
N THR A 378 -26.16 19.72 -15.36
CA THR A 378 -24.80 19.67 -14.82
C THR A 378 -24.74 18.75 -13.61
N PHE A 379 -23.75 17.85 -13.59
CA PHE A 379 -23.48 16.99 -12.45
C PHE A 379 -21.99 16.77 -12.23
N LEU A 380 -21.65 16.31 -11.02
CA LEU A 380 -20.31 15.84 -10.67
C LEU A 380 -20.35 14.62 -9.75
N LEU A 381 -19.23 13.92 -9.71
CA LEU A 381 -19.01 12.74 -8.87
C LEU A 381 -18.08 13.09 -7.69
N ARG A 382 -18.52 12.78 -6.47
CA ARG A 382 -17.74 12.97 -5.24
C ARG A 382 -17.78 11.72 -4.37
N PHE A 383 -16.76 11.50 -3.54
CA PHE A 383 -16.79 10.42 -2.56
C PHE A 383 -17.76 10.76 -1.44
N SER A 384 -18.43 9.73 -0.92
CA SER A 384 -19.40 9.88 0.17
C SER A 384 -18.68 10.17 1.49
N ASP A 385 -19.15 11.18 2.22
CA ASP A 385 -18.69 11.46 3.58
C ASP A 385 -19.32 10.52 4.62
N SER A 386 -20.46 9.92 4.28
CA SER A 386 -21.30 9.15 5.20
C SER A 386 -21.11 7.64 5.10
N GLU A 387 -20.56 7.17 3.99
CA GLU A 387 -20.44 5.74 3.69
C GLU A 387 -19.00 5.42 3.29
N ILE A 388 -18.42 4.41 3.93
CA ILE A 388 -17.14 3.84 3.52
C ILE A 388 -17.28 3.28 2.10
N GLY A 389 -16.37 3.64 1.20
CA GLY A 389 -16.39 3.16 -0.18
C GLY A 389 -17.64 3.57 -0.95
N GLY A 390 -18.24 4.72 -0.62
CA GLY A 390 -19.36 5.30 -1.35
C GLY A 390 -18.96 6.37 -2.34
N ILE A 391 -19.71 6.50 -3.43
CA ILE A 391 -19.64 7.60 -4.40
C ILE A 391 -21.02 8.22 -4.59
N SER A 392 -21.09 9.54 -4.63
CA SER A 392 -22.33 10.29 -4.76
C SER A 392 -22.33 11.13 -6.03
N ILE A 393 -23.52 11.28 -6.62
CA ILE A 393 -23.78 12.17 -7.73
C ILE A 393 -24.48 13.42 -7.19
N ALA A 394 -23.90 14.58 -7.44
CA ALA A 394 -24.53 15.87 -7.20
C ALA A 394 -24.90 16.49 -8.54
N TYR A 395 -26.13 16.96 -8.70
CA TYR A 395 -26.63 17.50 -9.96
C TYR A 395 -27.61 18.67 -9.78
N VAL A 396 -27.74 19.49 -10.82
CA VAL A 396 -28.70 20.59 -10.92
C VAL A 396 -29.89 20.14 -11.78
N LYS A 397 -31.12 20.32 -11.28
CA LYS A 397 -32.37 20.03 -12.01
C LYS A 397 -33.35 21.21 -11.88
N TYR A 398 -34.11 21.51 -12.93
CA TYR A 398 -35.28 22.39 -12.84
C TYR A 398 -36.55 21.60 -12.49
N PHE A 399 -37.44 22.21 -11.71
CA PHE A 399 -38.87 21.88 -11.72
C PHE A 399 -39.62 22.84 -12.66
N GLN A 400 -40.84 22.48 -13.04
CA GLN A 400 -41.67 23.21 -14.03
C GLN A 400 -41.85 24.71 -13.72
N ASP A 401 -41.63 25.15 -12.48
CA ASP A 401 -41.76 26.54 -12.04
C ASP A 401 -40.46 27.38 -12.17
N GLY A 402 -39.46 26.89 -12.90
CA GLY A 402 -38.20 27.63 -13.16
C GLY A 402 -37.22 27.69 -11.98
N MET A 403 -37.61 27.23 -10.80
CA MET A 403 -36.74 27.19 -9.62
C MET A 403 -35.78 25.98 -9.63
N PRO A 404 -34.46 26.16 -9.46
CA PRO A 404 -33.49 25.06 -9.44
C PRO A 404 -33.58 24.28 -8.11
N LEU A 405 -33.97 23.00 -8.16
CA LEU A 405 -33.90 22.10 -7.01
C LEU A 405 -32.64 21.24 -7.08
N ARG A 406 -31.87 21.23 -5.99
CA ARG A 406 -30.57 20.57 -5.87
C ARG A 406 -30.72 19.27 -5.08
N ARG A 407 -30.30 18.13 -5.64
CA ARG A 407 -30.35 16.82 -4.96
C ARG A 407 -28.98 16.13 -5.01
N THR A 408 -28.65 15.41 -3.95
CA THR A 408 -27.49 14.52 -3.87
C THR A 408 -27.96 13.10 -3.64
N ALA A 409 -27.57 12.17 -4.51
CA ALA A 409 -27.80 10.74 -4.33
C ALA A 409 -26.47 10.02 -4.08
N SER A 410 -26.41 9.15 -3.07
CA SER A 410 -25.22 8.38 -2.71
C SER A 410 -25.38 6.91 -3.10
N TYR A 411 -24.30 6.30 -3.58
CA TYR A 411 -24.24 4.90 -3.96
C TYR A 411 -23.05 4.23 -3.27
N SER A 412 -23.31 3.23 -2.44
CA SER A 412 -22.27 2.40 -1.82
C SER A 412 -22.01 1.11 -2.58
N GLN A 413 -20.85 0.49 -2.33
CA GLN A 413 -20.48 -0.83 -2.85
C GLN A 413 -21.53 -1.91 -2.56
N ARG A 414 -22.33 -1.74 -1.49
CA ARG A 414 -23.42 -2.66 -1.09
C ARG A 414 -24.56 -2.73 -2.13
N LEU A 415 -24.75 -1.69 -2.95
CA LEU A 415 -25.76 -1.64 -4.01
C LEU A 415 -25.34 -2.35 -5.32
N LYS A 416 -24.13 -2.92 -5.41
CA LYS A 416 -23.65 -3.61 -6.62
C LYS A 416 -23.79 -5.13 -6.60
N GLN A 417 -24.19 -5.74 -5.47
CA GLN A 417 -24.55 -7.17 -5.44
C GLN A 417 -25.95 -7.42 -6.01
N SER A 418 -26.80 -6.39 -6.18
CA SER A 418 -28.00 -6.48 -6.99
C SER A 418 -27.66 -6.24 -8.46
N ARG A 419 -27.93 -7.24 -9.31
CA ARG A 419 -27.87 -7.10 -10.76
C ARG A 419 -28.93 -6.09 -11.22
N SER A 420 -28.53 -4.88 -11.58
CA SER A 420 -29.07 -4.08 -12.71
C SER A 420 -28.63 -2.62 -12.62
N TRP A 421 -27.59 -2.26 -13.37
CA TRP A 421 -27.45 -0.89 -13.84
C TRP A 421 -28.21 -0.79 -15.16
N ILE A 422 -29.51 -0.54 -15.08
CA ILE A 422 -30.28 0.01 -16.20
C ILE A 422 -30.48 1.48 -15.85
N ILE A 423 -29.73 2.35 -16.53
CA ILE A 423 -30.15 3.75 -16.72
C ILE A 423 -31.60 3.66 -17.20
N PRO A 424 -32.60 4.29 -16.55
CA PRO A 424 -33.99 4.13 -16.93
C PRO A 424 -34.15 4.56 -18.40
N ARG A 425 -34.28 3.57 -19.29
CA ARG A 425 -34.83 3.80 -20.62
C ARG A 425 -36.33 3.89 -20.41
N SER A 426 -36.88 5.04 -20.78
CA SER A 426 -38.31 5.29 -21.02
C SER A 426 -39.11 4.03 -21.36
N GLY A 427 -40.27 3.83 -20.73
CA GLY A 427 -41.28 2.90 -21.23
C GLY A 427 -42.23 2.37 -20.17
N TRP A 428 -43.41 2.98 -20.09
CA TRP A 428 -44.59 2.39 -19.48
C TRP A 428 -45.14 1.23 -20.33
N SER A 429 -45.90 0.34 -19.64
CA SER A 429 -46.74 -0.77 -20.12
C SER A 429 -46.01 -2.11 -20.35
N LYS A 430 -46.47 -3.29 -19.89
CA LYS A 430 -47.82 -3.77 -19.53
C LYS A 430 -47.80 -4.76 -18.34
N HIS A 431 -48.84 -4.67 -17.51
CA HIS A 431 -49.46 -5.66 -16.61
C HIS A 431 -48.63 -6.47 -15.57
N SER A 432 -48.79 -6.13 -14.28
CA SER A 432 -49.46 -7.02 -13.31
C SER A 432 -50.17 -6.20 -12.22
N GLN A 433 -51.35 -6.67 -11.80
CA GLN A 433 -52.29 -6.13 -10.80
C GLN A 433 -51.60 -5.95 -9.42
N ALA A 434 -51.96 -5.09 -8.46
CA ALA A 434 -53.23 -4.51 -7.99
C ALA A 434 -52.98 -3.23 -7.10
N PRO A 435 -53.93 -2.68 -6.30
CA PRO A 435 -54.57 -1.37 -6.49
C PRO A 435 -54.17 -0.27 -5.47
N GLY A 436 -54.46 1.00 -5.81
CA GLY A 436 -54.64 2.05 -4.81
C GLY A 436 -54.24 3.46 -5.25
N LEU A 437 -55.26 4.34 -5.34
CA LEU A 437 -55.23 5.82 -5.30
C LEU A 437 -55.03 6.59 -6.63
N GLY A 438 -56.17 7.13 -7.10
CA GLY A 438 -56.34 8.59 -7.28
C GLY A 438 -55.67 9.24 -8.49
N ARG A 439 -56.44 9.38 -9.57
CA ARG A 439 -56.16 10.08 -10.83
C ARG A 439 -56.01 11.61 -10.63
N ILE A 440 -55.03 12.24 -11.26
CA ILE A 440 -55.05 13.69 -11.58
C ILE A 440 -54.77 13.81 -13.09
N GLU A 441 -55.65 14.50 -13.79
CA GLU A 441 -55.67 14.68 -15.24
C GLU A 441 -54.61 15.69 -15.72
N LEU A 442 -54.10 15.45 -16.94
CA LEU A 442 -53.16 16.31 -17.66
C LEU A 442 -53.95 17.35 -18.47
N GLU A 443 -53.87 18.62 -18.09
CA GLU A 443 -54.15 19.73 -19.02
C GLU A 443 -52.87 20.10 -19.78
N THR A 444 -53.07 20.41 -21.07
CA THR A 444 -52.04 20.76 -22.04
C THR A 444 -51.91 22.28 -22.13
N PHE A 445 -50.69 22.81 -22.21
CA PHE A 445 -50.42 24.24 -22.42
C PHE A 445 -49.18 24.47 -23.31
N PRO A 446 -49.05 25.66 -23.95
CA PRO A 446 -48.60 25.87 -25.33
C PRO A 446 -47.15 26.39 -25.40
N PRO A 447 -46.57 26.66 -26.60
CA PRO A 447 -45.12 26.80 -26.75
C PRO A 447 -44.58 28.18 -26.35
N HIS A 448 -43.32 28.16 -25.91
CA HIS A 448 -42.45 29.28 -25.46
C HIS A 448 -42.33 30.49 -26.41
N PRO A 449 -41.80 31.62 -25.89
CA PRO A 449 -40.94 32.51 -26.67
C PRO A 449 -39.47 32.54 -26.22
N ASN A 450 -38.67 33.02 -27.17
CA ASN A 450 -37.21 33.01 -27.42
C ASN A 450 -36.32 33.76 -26.38
N PRO A 451 -34.99 33.49 -26.32
CA PRO A 451 -34.05 34.10 -25.38
C PRO A 451 -33.21 35.23 -26.00
N ALA A 452 -32.92 36.27 -25.22
CA ALA A 452 -31.83 37.21 -25.51
C ALA A 452 -31.20 37.75 -24.23
N SER A 453 -29.86 37.90 -24.26
CA SER A 453 -29.02 38.82 -23.46
C SER A 453 -28.74 38.36 -21.99
N LEU A 454 -27.53 38.39 -21.40
CA LEU A 454 -26.25 39.06 -21.67
C LEU A 454 -25.09 38.36 -20.92
N GLN A 455 -23.90 38.40 -21.51
CA GLN A 455 -22.60 38.30 -20.82
C GLN A 455 -22.29 39.64 -20.12
N ALA A 456 -21.62 39.60 -18.96
CA ALA A 456 -20.33 40.29 -18.75
C ALA A 456 -19.80 40.18 -17.30
N LEU A 457 -18.47 40.11 -17.21
CA LEU A 457 -17.53 40.39 -16.10
C LEU A 457 -16.94 39.18 -15.37
N GLY A 458 -15.66 38.95 -15.66
CA GLY A 458 -14.76 38.04 -14.96
C GLY A 458 -13.79 38.77 -14.02
N GLN A 459 -13.03 38.00 -13.24
CA GLN A 459 -11.68 38.32 -12.81
C GLN A 459 -10.91 37.06 -12.40
N ASN A 460 -9.59 37.14 -12.58
CA ASN A 460 -8.61 36.08 -12.72
C ASN A 460 -8.31 35.28 -11.43
N PHE A 461 -8.42 33.97 -11.54
CA PHE A 461 -7.51 32.99 -10.93
C PHE A 461 -7.23 31.96 -12.02
N ASP A 462 -5.99 31.45 -12.11
CA ASP A 462 -5.63 30.32 -12.98
C ASP A 462 -6.40 29.06 -12.54
N HIS A 463 -7.67 29.00 -12.95
CA HIS A 463 -8.57 27.89 -12.72
C HIS A 463 -8.38 26.88 -13.83
N PHE A 464 -7.83 25.72 -13.47
CA PHE A 464 -8.19 24.51 -14.19
C PHE A 464 -9.70 24.28 -13.98
N THR A 465 -10.50 24.66 -14.98
CA THR A 465 -11.93 24.41 -14.98
C THR A 465 -12.19 22.92 -15.12
N TRP A 466 -12.84 22.32 -14.13
CA TRP A 466 -13.31 20.95 -14.23
C TRP A 466 -14.43 20.86 -15.27
N PRO A 467 -14.41 19.88 -16.21
CA PRO A 467 -15.49 19.73 -17.16
C PRO A 467 -16.78 19.35 -16.42
N ALA A 468 -17.70 20.32 -16.35
CA ALA A 468 -19.09 20.09 -15.99
C ALA A 468 -19.79 19.40 -17.17
N TRP A 469 -20.36 18.22 -16.92
CA TRP A 469 -21.04 17.44 -17.95
C TRP A 469 -22.48 17.91 -18.12
N THR A 470 -22.87 18.37 -19.31
CA THR A 470 -24.26 18.71 -19.65
C THR A 470 -24.89 17.63 -20.54
N GLN A 471 -26.10 17.18 -20.20
CA GLN A 471 -26.86 16.24 -21.03
C GLN A 471 -27.49 16.97 -22.23
N LYS A 472 -26.99 16.77 -23.46
CA LYS A 472 -27.64 17.29 -24.67
C LYS A 472 -28.84 16.42 -25.06
N GLY A 473 -30.02 17.01 -25.14
CA GLY A 473 -31.27 16.37 -25.59
C GLY A 473 -31.30 16.20 -27.12
N TYR A 474 -31.76 15.03 -27.57
CA TYR A 474 -32.03 14.73 -28.98
C TYR A 474 -33.48 15.14 -29.32
N HIS A 475 -33.66 16.03 -30.29
CA HIS A 475 -34.94 16.26 -30.95
C HIS A 475 -35.01 15.38 -32.21
N HIS A 476 -36.12 14.64 -32.37
CA HIS A 476 -36.49 14.01 -33.63
C HIS A 476 -37.27 15.03 -34.49
N HIS A 477 -36.79 15.29 -35.70
CA HIS A 477 -37.64 15.72 -36.81
C HIS A 477 -37.33 14.82 -38.02
N THR A 478 -38.40 14.42 -38.69
CA THR A 478 -38.48 13.49 -39.82
C THR A 478 -37.93 14.10 -41.12
N ASP A 479 -37.35 13.21 -41.93
CA ASP A 479 -36.70 13.39 -43.24
C ASP A 479 -37.46 14.20 -44.30
N VAL A 480 -36.72 14.97 -45.13
CA VAL A 480 -36.87 15.03 -46.61
C VAL A 480 -35.51 15.40 -47.29
N THR A 481 -34.99 14.46 -48.10
CA THR A 481 -34.07 14.51 -49.28
C THR A 481 -32.66 15.18 -49.31
N LYS A 482 -31.70 14.37 -49.82
CA LYS A 482 -30.27 14.50 -50.25
C LYS A 482 -29.92 15.65 -51.25
N PRO A 483 -28.63 15.90 -51.65
CA PRO A 483 -27.32 15.44 -51.13
C PRO A 483 -26.18 16.52 -51.05
N GLN A 484 -25.03 16.09 -50.50
CA GLN A 484 -23.61 16.41 -50.83
C GLN A 484 -22.72 17.29 -49.90
N ILE A 485 -21.53 16.70 -49.66
CA ILE A 485 -20.20 17.24 -49.29
C ILE A 485 -19.87 17.49 -47.80
N GLY A 486 -18.82 16.80 -47.33
CA GLY A 486 -17.82 17.39 -46.43
C GLY A 486 -17.72 16.88 -44.98
N SER A 487 -16.74 16.00 -44.72
CA SER A 487 -15.92 15.88 -43.49
C SER A 487 -16.58 15.68 -42.11
N SER A 488 -16.36 14.52 -41.46
CA SER A 488 -16.16 14.45 -39.99
C SER A 488 -15.67 13.07 -39.47
N PRO A 489 -15.00 13.02 -38.30
CA PRO A 489 -14.27 11.87 -37.75
C PRO A 489 -15.13 10.98 -36.85
N SER A 490 -15.01 9.65 -36.97
CA SER A 490 -15.77 8.70 -36.14
C SER A 490 -14.90 7.53 -35.61
N GLY A 491 -14.06 7.79 -34.61
CA GLY A 491 -13.31 6.75 -33.90
C GLY A 491 -14.08 6.11 -32.72
N PHE A 492 -15.08 6.79 -32.17
CA PHE A 492 -15.70 6.39 -30.90
C PHE A 492 -16.79 5.30 -31.05
N MET A 493 -17.45 5.23 -32.20
CA MET A 493 -18.54 4.27 -32.45
C MET A 493 -18.06 2.89 -32.95
N GLN A 494 -16.81 2.75 -33.41
CA GLN A 494 -16.26 1.44 -33.79
C GLN A 494 -15.83 0.60 -32.57
N LEU A 495 -15.43 1.23 -31.46
CA LEU A 495 -14.98 0.53 -30.26
C LEU A 495 -16.13 -0.17 -29.52
N LEU A 496 -17.34 0.38 -29.60
CA LEU A 496 -18.55 -0.19 -29.00
C LEU A 496 -19.18 -1.32 -29.84
N LYS A 497 -18.90 -1.37 -31.15
CA LYS A 497 -19.37 -2.46 -32.04
C LYS A 497 -18.52 -3.73 -31.91
N ARG A 498 -17.19 -3.62 -31.79
CA ARG A 498 -16.27 -4.77 -31.63
C ARG A 498 -16.46 -5.58 -30.35
N ARG A 499 -17.08 -5.01 -29.30
CA ARG A 499 -17.41 -5.75 -28.06
C ARG A 499 -18.68 -6.62 -28.16
N ARG A 500 -19.49 -6.46 -29.22
CA ARG A 500 -20.76 -7.19 -29.39
C ARG A 500 -20.59 -8.51 -30.14
N GLU A 501 -19.58 -8.65 -30.98
CA GLU A 501 -19.33 -9.86 -31.80
C GLU A 501 -18.61 -10.98 -31.03
N ASN A 502 -17.79 -10.66 -30.02
CA ASN A 502 -17.08 -11.67 -29.22
C ASN A 502 -17.90 -12.29 -28.08
N ARG A 503 -19.16 -11.87 -27.87
CA ARG A 503 -20.03 -12.44 -26.82
C ARG A 503 -21.01 -13.51 -27.31
N THR A 504 -21.09 -13.73 -28.61
CA THR A 504 -21.99 -14.70 -29.25
C THR A 504 -21.33 -16.05 -29.58
N LEU A 505 -20.02 -16.23 -29.37
CA LEU A 505 -19.32 -17.47 -29.71
C LEU A 505 -19.08 -18.46 -28.55
N TRP A 506 -19.63 -18.23 -27.35
CA TRP A 506 -19.41 -19.09 -26.17
C TRP A 506 -20.69 -19.69 -25.58
N LYS A 507 -21.73 -19.85 -26.40
CA LYS A 507 -22.98 -20.55 -26.02
C LYS A 507 -23.41 -21.55 -27.10
N SER A 508 -22.56 -22.52 -27.42
CA SER A 508 -23.00 -23.77 -28.07
C SER A 508 -21.94 -24.85 -27.92
N THR A 509 -21.99 -25.60 -26.82
CA THR A 509 -21.61 -27.03 -26.74
C THR A 509 -21.77 -27.48 -25.29
N SER A 510 -22.93 -28.02 -24.94
CA SER A 510 -23.08 -28.90 -23.78
C SER A 510 -23.98 -30.07 -24.17
N GLU A 511 -23.37 -31.17 -24.61
CA GLU A 511 -24.01 -32.47 -24.63
C GLU A 511 -23.52 -33.26 -23.40
N ARG A 512 -24.46 -33.81 -22.63
CA ARG A 512 -24.23 -34.85 -21.63
C ARG A 512 -24.28 -36.22 -22.32
N PRO A 513 -23.70 -37.25 -21.70
CA PRO A 513 -24.44 -38.51 -21.59
C PRO A 513 -24.52 -39.09 -20.17
N LYS A 514 -25.49 -40.00 -20.05
CA LYS A 514 -26.10 -40.60 -18.85
C LYS A 514 -25.34 -41.84 -18.33
N GLY A 515 -25.46 -42.08 -17.01
CA GLY A 515 -25.91 -43.37 -16.44
C GLY A 515 -24.86 -44.39 -15.94
N ARG A 516 -24.93 -44.76 -14.66
CA ARG A 516 -25.45 -46.05 -14.13
C ARG A 516 -25.14 -46.26 -12.64
N SER A 517 -26.06 -46.93 -11.97
CA SER A 517 -26.12 -47.38 -10.57
C SER A 517 -25.41 -48.72 -10.32
N LEU A 518 -25.11 -49.02 -9.04
CA LEU A 518 -25.11 -50.32 -8.29
C LEU A 518 -23.98 -50.29 -7.23
N SER A 519 -24.21 -50.22 -5.92
CA SER A 519 -24.73 -51.19 -4.91
C SER A 519 -23.63 -51.79 -4.00
N ILE A 520 -23.74 -51.48 -2.69
CA ILE A 520 -23.68 -52.38 -1.51
C ILE A 520 -22.37 -53.17 -1.20
N ASN A 521 -21.77 -52.92 -0.01
CA ASN A 521 -21.79 -53.87 1.14
C ASN A 521 -21.18 -53.33 2.45
N GLN A 522 -21.83 -53.67 3.57
CA GLN A 522 -21.43 -53.49 4.97
C GLN A 522 -20.70 -54.73 5.51
N HIS A 523 -19.78 -54.55 6.48
CA HIS A 523 -19.61 -55.36 7.70
C HIS A 523 -18.57 -54.65 8.62
N GLN A 524 -18.97 -54.09 9.76
CA GLN A 524 -19.06 -54.68 11.13
C GLN A 524 -17.70 -54.88 11.83
N MET A 525 -17.42 -54.07 12.88
CA MET A 525 -17.41 -54.53 14.28
C MET A 525 -17.09 -53.36 15.26
N GLU A 526 -17.97 -53.19 16.25
CA GLU A 526 -17.83 -52.46 17.53
C GLU A 526 -17.63 -53.55 18.65
N PRO A 527 -17.64 -53.32 20.00
CA PRO A 527 -17.59 -52.09 20.83
C PRO A 527 -16.77 -52.20 22.16
N ALA A 528 -16.74 -51.12 22.98
CA ALA A 528 -17.02 -51.09 24.45
C ALA A 528 -16.58 -49.73 25.08
N LEU A 529 -17.49 -48.82 25.50
CA LEU A 529 -18.12 -48.68 26.85
C LEU A 529 -17.09 -48.45 28.00
N ARG A 530 -17.11 -47.37 28.81
CA ARG A 530 -18.17 -47.02 29.79
C ARG A 530 -17.94 -45.64 30.48
N LYS A 531 -19.09 -44.96 30.72
CA LYS A 531 -19.51 -43.92 31.69
C LYS A 531 -18.66 -43.66 32.96
N ARG A 532 -18.66 -42.39 33.43
CA ARG A 532 -19.19 -41.99 34.76
C ARG A 532 -19.40 -40.45 34.88
N ARG A 533 -20.58 -40.08 35.37
CA ARG A 533 -20.99 -38.78 35.93
C ARG A 533 -21.27 -38.99 37.43
N VAL A 534 -21.52 -37.86 38.13
CA VAL A 534 -22.30 -37.64 39.37
C VAL A 534 -21.41 -37.11 40.52
N PRO A 535 -21.90 -36.24 41.42
CA PRO A 535 -23.24 -35.63 41.50
C PRO A 535 -23.32 -34.20 40.94
#